data_AF-A0A538NNK2-F1
#
_entry.id   AF-A0A538NNK2-F1
#
_cell.length_a   1.000
_cell.length_b   1.000
_cell.length_c   1.000
_cell.angle_alpha   90.00
_cell.angle_beta   90.00
_cell.angle_gamma   90.00
#
_symmetry.space_group_name_H-M   'P 1'
#
loop_
_entity.id
_entity.type
_entity.pdbx_description
1 polymer ?
#
loop_
_entity_poly.entity_id
_entity_poly.type
_entity_poly.pdbx_seq_one_letter_code
_entity_poly.pdbx_strand_id
1 'polypeptide(L)' 'MDELINLIVQKTGISQENARKAAQTAIDFLKTKLPAPVAGQVDAVLAGDMSGVAGQAGEMLKGKLGGAFGGQK' A
#
# COMPACT_ATOMS: atom_id res chain seq x y z
N MET A 1 6.99 -3.15 -6.05
CA MET A 1 8.20 -3.71 -5.39
C MET A 1 9.47 -3.38 -6.16
N ASP A 2 9.53 -3.57 -7.48
CA ASP A 2 10.77 -3.38 -8.24
C ASP A 2 11.26 -1.92 -8.30
N GLU A 3 10.36 -0.94 -8.29
CA GLU A 3 10.75 0.48 -8.22
C GLU A 3 11.48 0.83 -6.91
N LEU A 4 10.97 0.34 -5.77
CA LEU A 4 11.61 0.50 -4.46
C LEU A 4 12.99 -0.16 -4.42
N ILE A 5 13.12 -1.37 -4.99
CA ILE A 5 14.39 -2.09 -5.08
C ILE A 5 15.38 -1.28 -5.93
N ASN A 6 14.97 -0.80 -7.10
CA ASN A 6 15.82 0.01 -7.97
C ASN A 6 16.29 1.30 -7.29
N LEU A 7 15.40 1.96 -6.53
CA LEU A 7 15.76 3.15 -5.78
C LEU A 7 16.78 2.85 -4.69
N ILE A 8 16.63 1.74 -3.96
CA ILE A 8 17.61 1.30 -2.97
C ILE A 8 18.95 1.00 -3.63
N VAL A 9 18.98 0.24 -4.74
CA VAL A 9 20.21 -0.06 -5.48
C VAL A 9 20.90 1.23 -5.92
N GLN A 10 20.17 2.16 -6.54
CA GLN A 10 20.74 3.42 -7.02
C GLN A 10 21.28 4.30 -5.90
N LYS A 11 20.64 4.31 -4.73
CA LYS A 11 21.02 5.18 -3.60
C LYS A 11 22.08 4.60 -2.68
N THR A 12 22.19 3.27 -2.61
CA THR A 12 23.07 2.58 -1.65
C THR A 12 24.21 1.82 -2.31
N GLY A 13 24.11 1.54 -3.62
CA GLY A 13 25.10 0.77 -4.37
C GLY A 13 25.11 -0.74 -4.03
N ILE A 14 24.14 -1.23 -3.26
CA ILE A 14 24.05 -2.66 -2.92
C ILE A 14 23.49 -3.48 -4.09
N SER A 15 23.75 -4.79 -4.08
CA SER A 15 23.21 -5.71 -5.08
C SER A 15 21.67 -5.74 -5.05
N GLN A 16 21.05 -6.01 -6.20
CA GLN A 16 19.59 -6.11 -6.33
C GLN A 16 18.97 -7.14 -5.38
N GLU A 17 19.68 -8.25 -5.12
CA GLU A 17 19.27 -9.25 -4.15
C GLU A 17 19.23 -8.69 -2.72
N ASN A 18 20.29 -7.97 -2.31
CA ASN A 18 20.35 -7.34 -0.99
C ASN A 18 19.34 -6.21 -0.85
N ALA A 19 19.10 -5.45 -1.92
CA ALA A 19 18.05 -4.43 -1.97
C ALA A 19 16.65 -5.02 -1.82
N ARG A 20 16.37 -6.17 -2.44
CA ARG A 20 15.10 -6.90 -2.26
C ARG A 20 14.90 -7.33 -0.81
N LYS A 21 15.94 -7.90 -0.19
CA LYS A 21 15.90 -8.29 1.24
C LYS A 21 15.68 -7.08 2.15
N ALA A 22 16.38 -5.98 1.90
CA ALA A 22 16.23 -4.74 2.67
C ALA A 22 14.82 -4.14 2.55
N ALA A 23 14.28 -4.06 1.34
CA ALA A 23 12.93 -3.58 1.09
C ALA A 23 11.89 -4.44 1.82
N GLN A 24 12.01 -5.76 1.73
CA GLN A 24 11.09 -6.70 2.38
C GLN A 24 11.12 -6.53 3.91
N THR A 25 12.31 -6.49 4.51
CA THR A 25 12.47 -6.28 5.96
C THR A 25 11.83 -4.97 6.43
N ALA A 26 12.00 -3.88 5.67
CA ALA A 26 11.40 -2.59 6.01
C ALA A 26 9.86 -2.63 5.92
N ILE A 27 9.33 -3.27 4.88
CA ILE A 27 7.88 -3.44 4.69
C ILE A 27 7.31 -4.31 5.81
N ASP A 28 7.94 -5.42 6.14
CA ASP A 28 7.48 -6.32 7.20
C ASP A 28 7.49 -5.61 8.56
N PHE A 29 8.55 -4.85 8.85
CA PHE A 29 8.59 -4.01 10.05
C PHE A 29 7.43 -3.00 10.09
N LEU A 30 7.18 -2.29 8.98
CA LEU A 30 6.06 -1.34 8.91
C LEU A 30 4.70 -2.05 9.10
N LYS A 31 4.50 -3.23 8.49
CA LYS A 31 3.28 -4.03 8.69
C LYS A 31 3.07 -4.41 10.16
N THR A 32 4.13 -4.70 10.92
CA THR A 32 3.98 -4.98 12.37
C THR A 32 3.57 -3.75 13.18
N LYS A 33 3.81 -2.54 12.67
CA LYS A 33 3.48 -1.26 13.33
C LYS A 33 2.16 -0.66 12.84
N LEU A 34 1.65 -1.10 11.69
CA LEU A 34 0.43 -0.59 11.08
C LEU A 34 -0.78 -1.45 11.49
N PRO A 35 -1.94 -0.83 11.80
CA PRO A 35 -3.18 -1.58 12.01
C PRO A 35 -3.57 -2.39 10.77
N ALA A 36 -4.19 -3.56 10.97
CA ALA A 36 -4.62 -4.47 9.91
C ALA A 36 -5.28 -3.83 8.67
N PRO A 37 -6.17 -2.81 8.77
CA PRO A 37 -6.74 -2.17 7.58
C PRO A 37 -5.75 -1.36 6.74
N VAL A 38 -4.64 -0.90 7.32
CA VAL A 38 -3.61 -0.11 6.62
C VAL A 38 -2.57 -1.02 5.98
N ALA A 39 -2.20 -2.12 6.65
CA ALA A 39 -1.25 -3.09 6.11
C ALA A 39 -1.70 -3.67 4.76
N GLY A 40 -2.99 -3.99 4.62
CA GLY A 40 -3.56 -4.47 3.35
C GLY A 40 -3.52 -3.45 2.21
N GLN A 41 -3.62 -2.15 2.53
CA GLN A 41 -3.50 -1.08 1.52
C GLN A 41 -2.06 -0.89 1.06
N VAL A 42 -1.09 -1.01 1.99
CA VAL A 42 0.33 -0.95 1.67
C VAL A 42 0.72 -2.07 0.70
N ASP A 43 0.20 -3.28 0.91
CA ASP A 43 0.40 -4.41 -0.01
C ASP A 43 -0.19 -4.17 -1.39
N ALA A 44 -1.39 -3.61 -1.49
CA ALA A 44 -2.01 -3.26 -2.77
C ALA A 44 -1.19 -2.23 -3.55
N VAL A 45 -0.67 -1.20 -2.88
CA VAL A 45 0.21 -0.20 -3.50
C VAL A 45 1.55 -0.82 -3.93
N LEU A 46 2.15 -1.65 -3.10
CA LEU A 46 3.43 -2.32 -3.39
C LEU A 46 3.34 -3.32 -4.54
N ALA A 47 2.19 -3.97 -4.71
CA ALA A 47 1.88 -4.87 -5.83
C ALA A 47 1.64 -4.12 -7.15
N GLY A 48 1.59 -2.77 -7.12
CA GLY A 48 1.20 -1.96 -8.27
C GLY A 48 -0.31 -2.03 -8.56
N ASP A 49 -1.08 -2.65 -7.68
CA ASP A 49 -2.52 -2.81 -7.80
C ASP A 49 -3.23 -1.63 -7.11
N MET A 50 -3.10 -0.45 -7.73
CA MET A 50 -3.85 0.73 -7.33
C MET A 50 -5.36 0.56 -7.58
N SER A 51 -5.80 -0.49 -8.29
CA SER A 51 -7.23 -0.74 -8.54
C SER A 51 -7.98 -1.10 -7.24
N GLY A 52 -7.33 -1.82 -6.32
CA GLY A 52 -7.90 -2.12 -5.00
C GLY A 52 -7.99 -0.91 -4.07
N VAL A 53 -7.03 0.02 -4.17
CA VAL A 53 -7.03 1.28 -3.39
C VAL A 53 -8.07 2.26 -3.93
N ALA A 54 -8.18 2.39 -5.25
CA ALA A 54 -9.21 3.20 -5.90
C ALA A 54 -10.61 2.60 -5.67
N GLY A 55 -10.73 1.26 -5.68
CA GLY A 55 -11.95 0.53 -5.35
C GLY A 55 -12.41 0.75 -3.91
N GLN A 56 -11.52 0.58 -2.94
CA GLN A 56 -11.82 0.85 -1.52
C GLN A 56 -12.09 2.32 -1.22
N ALA A 57 -11.36 3.25 -1.85
CA ALA A 57 -11.64 4.68 -1.75
C ALA A 57 -13.00 5.02 -2.39
N GLY A 58 -13.32 4.41 -3.54
CA GLY A 58 -14.60 4.52 -4.23
C GLY A 58 -15.76 3.94 -3.42
N GLU A 59 -15.59 2.79 -2.77
CA GLU A 59 -16.57 2.17 -1.88
C GLU A 59 -16.73 2.94 -0.56
N MET A 60 -15.65 3.46 0.02
CA MET A 60 -15.73 4.32 1.21
C MET A 60 -16.44 5.64 0.87
N LEU A 61 -16.14 6.26 -0.27
CA LEU A 61 -16.83 7.46 -0.75
C LEU A 61 -18.29 7.15 -1.08
N LYS A 62 -18.58 6.04 -1.76
CA LYS A 62 -19.95 5.62 -2.07
C LYS A 62 -20.76 5.24 -0.83
N GLY A 63 -20.13 4.65 0.18
CA GLY A 63 -20.77 4.32 1.46
C GLY A 63 -21.07 5.56 2.30
N LYS A 64 -20.12 6.51 2.38
CA LYS A 64 -20.33 7.79 3.09
C LYS A 64 -21.29 8.72 2.35
N LEU A 65 -21.21 8.79 1.02
CA LEU A 65 -22.09 9.60 0.19
C LEU A 65 -23.48 8.95 0.09
N GLY A 66 -23.57 7.63 -0.05
CA GLY A 66 -24.84 6.91 -0.01
C GLY A 66 -25.58 7.06 1.32
N GLY A 67 -24.84 7.07 2.44
CA GLY A 67 -25.40 7.37 3.77
C GLY A 67 -25.81 8.84 3.96
N ALA A 68 -25.05 9.79 3.41
CA ALA A 68 -25.33 11.22 3.53
C ALA A 68 -26.42 11.73 2.55
N PHE A 69 -26.61 11.08 1.41
CA PHE A 69 -27.62 11.43 0.39
C PHE A 69 -28.87 10.54 0.46
N GLY A 70 -28.82 9.40 1.14
CA GLY A 70 -29.95 8.48 1.30
C GLY A 70 -30.69 8.57 2.63
N GLY A 71 -30.13 9.29 3.61
CA GLY A 71 -30.67 9.42 4.97
C GLY A 71 -31.65 10.59 5.15
N GLN A 72 -32.68 10.69 4.31
CA GLN A 72 -33.86 11.51 4.63
C GLN A 72 -35.09 10.96 3.89
N LYS A 73 -35.73 9.96 4.50
CA LYS A 73 -37.13 9.60 4.27
C LYS A 73 -37.66 8.92 5.52
#